data_AF-A0A7X7PFZ4-F1
#
_entry.id   AF-A0A7X7PFZ4-F1
#
_cell.length_a   1.000
_cell.length_b   1.000
_cell.length_c   1.000
_cell.angle_alpha   90.00
_cell.angle_beta   90.00
_cell.angle_gamma   90.00
#
_symmetry.space_group_name_H-M   'P 1'
#
loop_
_entity.id
_entity.type
_entity.pdbx_description
1 polymer ?
#
loop_
_entity_poly.entity_id
_entity_poly.type
_entity_poly.pdbx_seq_one_letter_code
_entity_poly.pdbx_strand_id
1 'polypeptide(L)'
;MATEEEVLRAKYLDWCSARVADRLFRLPPEQIYELTSALGTGMEPGADFRAIIGRLTEELRRELELPDFAAWRDRYERDPRPYEADMIGFWRELLRPK
;
A
#
# COMPACT_ATOMS: atom_id res chain seq x y z
N MET A 1 18.55 13.65 -10.62
CA MET A 1 18.03 13.77 -9.24
C MET A 1 16.52 13.78 -9.33
N ALA A 2 15.81 13.07 -8.45
CA ALA A 2 14.35 13.07 -8.44
C ALA A 2 13.82 14.47 -8.11
N THR A 3 12.75 14.87 -8.77
CA THR A 3 11.99 16.08 -8.47
C THR A 3 11.28 15.96 -7.12
N GLU A 4 10.91 17.09 -6.53
CA GLU A 4 10.15 17.11 -5.28
C GLU A 4 8.83 16.34 -5.38
N GLU A 5 8.15 16.45 -6.53
CA GLU A 5 6.90 15.73 -6.79
C GLU A 5 7.11 14.21 -6.87
N GLU A 6 8.21 13.75 -7.48
CA GLU A 6 8.58 12.33 -7.49
C GLU A 6 8.90 11.81 -6.09
N VAL A 7 9.60 12.60 -5.28
CA VAL A 7 9.88 12.25 -3.87
C VAL A 7 8.58 12.14 -3.08
N LEU A 8 7.67 13.10 -3.22
CA LEU A 8 6.37 13.08 -2.54
C LEU A 8 5.52 11.88 -2.98
N ARG A 9 5.50 11.55 -4.28
CA ARG A 9 4.82 10.35 -4.77
C ARG A 9 5.42 9.07 -4.21
N ALA A 10 6.74 8.97 -4.17
CA ALA A 10 7.40 7.80 -3.58
C ALA A 10 7.08 7.66 -2.09
N LYS A 11 7.11 8.76 -1.33
CA LYS A 11 6.72 8.78 0.09
C LYS A 11 5.26 8.42 0.31
N TYR A 12 4.35 8.93 -0.53
CA TYR A 12 2.94 8.56 -0.49
C TYR A 12 2.73 7.06 -0.71
N LEU A 13 3.41 6.47 -1.68
CA LEU A 13 3.33 5.03 -1.96
C LEU A 13 3.90 4.19 -0.81
N ASP A 14 5.02 4.59 -0.21
CA ASP A 14 5.59 3.93 0.97
C ASP A 14 4.62 3.99 2.16
N TRP A 15 4.09 5.17 2.48
CA TRP A 15 3.12 5.33 3.56
C TRP A 15 1.85 4.50 3.34
N CYS A 16 1.27 4.52 2.13
CA CYS A 16 0.12 3.68 1.79
C CYS A 16 0.45 2.19 1.93
N SER A 17 1.63 1.77 1.46
CA SER A 17 2.08 0.39 1.55
C SER A 17 2.25 -0.05 3.00
N ALA A 18 2.83 0.80 3.86
CA ALA A 18 2.97 0.54 5.28
C ALA A 18 1.60 0.38 5.97
N ARG A 19 0.63 1.25 5.66
CA ARG A 19 -0.73 1.17 6.20
C ARG A 19 -1.45 -0.12 5.79
N VAL A 20 -1.36 -0.49 4.51
CA VAL A 20 -1.96 -1.73 3.99
C VAL A 20 -1.27 -2.96 4.60
N ALA A 21 0.06 -2.98 4.66
CA ALA A 21 0.83 -4.08 5.25
C ALA A 21 0.48 -4.27 6.73
N ASP A 22 0.44 -3.19 7.51
CA ASP A 22 0.06 -3.21 8.92
C ASP A 22 -1.35 -3.82 9.13
N ARG A 23 -2.30 -3.47 8.26
CA ARG A 23 -3.65 -4.03 8.32
C ARG A 23 -3.70 -5.50 7.89
N LEU A 24 -2.96 -5.86 6.85
CA LEU A 24 -2.82 -7.22 6.35
C LEU A 24 -2.24 -8.15 7.43
N PHE A 25 -1.18 -7.73 8.13
CA PHE A 25 -0.56 -8.51 9.22
C PHE A 25 -1.49 -8.71 10.43
N ARG A 26 -2.54 -7.89 10.57
CA ARG A 26 -3.55 -8.02 11.63
C ARG A 26 -4.79 -8.81 11.19
N LEU A 27 -4.87 -9.28 9.95
CA LEU A 27 -5.98 -10.12 9.52
C LEU A 27 -5.96 -11.45 10.30
N PRO A 28 -7.10 -11.88 10.87
CA PRO A 28 -7.21 -13.24 11.40
C PRO A 28 -7.06 -14.24 10.24
N PRO A 29 -6.51 -15.44 10.48
CA PRO A 29 -6.32 -16.46 9.46
C PRO A 29 -7.60 -16.77 8.67
N GLU A 30 -8.74 -16.71 9.36
CA GLU A 30 -10.07 -17.04 8.82
C GLU A 30 -10.47 -16.05 7.71
N GLN A 31 -10.21 -14.76 7.90
CA GLN A 31 -10.42 -13.74 6.87
C GLN A 31 -9.48 -13.93 5.68
N ILE A 32 -8.24 -14.37 5.90
CA ILE A 32 -7.30 -14.67 4.81
C ILE A 32 -7.81 -15.83 3.96
N TYR A 33 -8.39 -16.86 4.58
CA TYR A 33 -9.03 -17.97 3.88
C TYR A 33 -10.29 -17.56 3.11
N GLU A 34 -11.17 -16.76 3.71
CA GLU A 34 -12.36 -16.22 3.02
C GLU A 34 -11.96 -15.38 1.80
N LEU A 35 -10.99 -14.50 1.97
CA LEU A 35 -10.47 -13.66 0.89
C LEU A 35 -9.87 -14.50 -0.24
N THR A 36 -9.04 -15.50 0.08
CA THR A 36 -8.39 -16.35 -0.93
C THR A 36 -9.37 -17.32 -1.63
N SER A 37 -10.36 -17.85 -0.90
CA SER A 37 -11.39 -18.74 -1.47
C SER A 37 -12.36 -18.01 -2.40
N ALA A 38 -12.74 -16.77 -2.10
CA ALA A 38 -13.54 -15.92 -2.99
C ALA A 38 -12.81 -15.58 -4.31
N LEU A 39 -11.51 -15.84 -4.39
CA LEU A 39 -10.65 -15.54 -5.52
C LEU A 39 -10.34 -16.76 -6.40
N GLY A 40 -10.75 -17.98 -6.02
CA GLY A 40 -10.32 -19.19 -6.71
C GLY A 40 -11.31 -20.34 -6.73
N THR A 41 -11.96 -20.51 -7.89
CA THR A 41 -12.03 -21.83 -8.56
C THR A 41 -11.55 -21.66 -10.01
N GLY A 42 -10.30 -22.07 -10.32
CA GLY A 42 -9.87 -22.37 -11.69
C GLY A 42 -8.82 -21.49 -12.40
N MET A 43 -7.73 -21.02 -11.76
CA MET A 43 -6.63 -20.32 -12.44
C MET A 43 -5.22 -20.81 -12.02
N GLU A 44 -4.19 -20.36 -12.76
CA GLU A 44 -2.79 -20.80 -12.65
C GLU A 44 -2.08 -20.28 -11.37
N PRO A 45 -1.35 -21.14 -10.62
CA PRO A 45 -0.88 -20.87 -9.25
C PRO A 45 -0.04 -19.60 -9.02
N GLY A 46 0.61 -19.04 -10.06
CA GLY A 46 1.45 -17.84 -9.97
C GLY A 46 0.75 -16.53 -10.37
N ALA A 47 -0.23 -16.59 -11.30
CA ALA A 47 -1.08 -15.45 -11.63
C ALA A 47 -2.02 -15.14 -10.46
N ASP A 48 -2.44 -16.18 -9.75
CA ASP A 48 -3.32 -16.13 -8.59
C ASP A 48 -2.73 -15.26 -7.48
N PHE A 49 -1.45 -15.43 -7.12
CA PHE A 49 -0.89 -14.68 -5.99
C PHE A 49 -0.88 -13.15 -6.23
N ARG A 50 -0.43 -12.69 -7.41
CA ARG A 50 -0.41 -11.25 -7.72
C ARG A 50 -1.82 -10.68 -7.86
N ALA A 51 -2.74 -11.43 -8.47
CA ALA A 51 -4.14 -11.01 -8.57
C ALA A 51 -4.80 -10.94 -7.19
N ILE A 52 -4.53 -11.92 -6.32
CA ILE A 52 -5.02 -11.97 -4.94
C ILE A 52 -4.51 -10.79 -4.13
N ILE A 53 -3.18 -10.58 -4.13
CA ILE A 53 -2.57 -9.46 -3.41
C ILE A 53 -3.05 -8.13 -3.97
N GLY A 54 -3.20 -8.00 -5.30
CA GLY A 54 -3.73 -6.80 -5.94
C GLY A 54 -5.15 -6.46 -5.48
N ARG A 55 -6.06 -7.45 -5.50
CA ARG A 55 -7.44 -7.24 -5.04
C ARG A 55 -7.51 -6.99 -3.53
N LEU A 56 -6.76 -7.74 -2.74
CA LEU A 56 -6.65 -7.54 -1.30
C LEU A 56 -6.15 -6.13 -0.95
N THR A 57 -5.12 -5.67 -1.66
CA THR A 57 -4.58 -4.31 -1.48
C THR A 57 -5.65 -3.26 -1.76
N GLU A 58 -6.45 -3.44 -2.81
CA GLU A 58 -7.54 -2.52 -3.16
C GLU A 58 -8.66 -2.54 -2.12
N GLU A 59 -9.06 -3.71 -1.60
CA GLU A 59 -10.06 -3.79 -0.54
C GLU A 59 -9.58 -3.16 0.77
N LEU A 60 -8.35 -3.47 1.20
CA LEU A 60 -7.76 -2.88 2.40
C LEU A 60 -7.58 -1.36 2.26
N ARG A 61 -7.21 -0.88 1.08
CA ARG A 61 -7.11 0.56 0.80
C ARG A 61 -8.46 1.27 0.98
N ARG A 62 -9.56 0.63 0.56
CA ARG A 62 -10.93 1.15 0.74
C ARG A 62 -11.35 1.11 2.21
N GLU A 63 -11.11 -0.01 2.89
CA GLU A 63 -11.40 -0.17 4.33
C GLU A 63 -10.68 0.89 5.17
N LEU A 64 -9.42 1.18 4.84
CA LEU A 64 -8.60 2.17 5.53
C LEU A 64 -8.91 3.63 5.13
N GLU A 65 -9.82 3.84 4.19
CA GLU A 65 -10.18 5.17 3.65
C GLU A 65 -8.93 5.99 3.27
N LEU A 66 -7.94 5.34 2.63
CA LEU A 66 -6.68 6.01 2.33
C LEU A 66 -6.92 7.20 1.39
N PRO A 67 -6.42 8.40 1.74
CA PRO A 67 -6.61 9.59 0.92
C PRO A 67 -5.96 9.42 -0.45
N ASP A 68 -6.42 10.18 -1.44
CA ASP A 68 -5.67 10.35 -2.68
C ASP A 68 -4.37 11.15 -2.44
N PHE A 69 -3.53 11.19 -3.46
CA PHE A 69 -2.24 11.86 -3.38
C PHE A 69 -2.34 13.35 -3.06
N ALA A 70 -3.34 14.06 -3.61
CA ALA A 70 -3.48 15.50 -3.39
C ALA A 70 -3.88 15.80 -1.94
N ALA A 71 -4.91 15.10 -1.45
CA ALA A 71 -5.37 15.24 -0.07
C ALA A 71 -4.29 14.80 0.95
N TRP A 72 -3.51 13.77 0.62
CA TRP A 72 -2.37 13.35 1.42
C TRP A 72 -1.27 14.40 1.43
N ARG A 73 -0.83 14.88 0.25
CA ARG A 73 0.24 15.87 0.10
C ARG A 73 -0.07 17.13 0.91
N ASP A 74 -1.28 17.66 0.78
CA ASP A 74 -1.68 18.87 1.47
C ASP A 74 -1.57 18.73 3.00
N ARG A 75 -1.78 17.52 3.56
CA ARG A 75 -1.61 17.23 4.99
C ARG A 75 -0.15 16.98 5.35
N TYR A 76 0.58 16.26 4.50
CA TYR A 76 1.99 15.94 4.68
C TYR A 76 2.85 17.21 4.72
N GLU A 77 2.59 18.18 3.84
CA GLU A 77 3.29 19.47 3.81
C GLU A 77 3.02 20.33 5.05
N ARG A 78 1.85 20.16 5.69
CA ARG A 78 1.49 20.86 6.93
C ARG A 78 2.18 20.28 8.15
N ASP A 79 2.21 18.95 8.27
CA ASP A 79 2.95 18.25 9.32
C ASP A 79 3.37 16.85 8.83
N PRO A 80 4.64 16.66 8.44
CA PRO A 80 5.11 15.39 7.90
C PRO A 80 5.32 14.33 8.99
N ARG A 81 5.50 14.72 10.26
CA ARG A 81 5.97 13.82 11.33
C ARG A 81 5.09 12.60 11.54
N PRO A 82 3.74 12.69 11.56
CA PRO A 82 2.89 11.53 11.74
C PRO A 82 3.02 10.52 10.58
N TYR A 83 3.20 11.02 9.36
CA TYR A 83 3.34 10.18 8.16
C TYR A 83 4.71 9.51 8.10
N GLU A 84 5.77 10.25 8.41
CA GLU A 84 7.14 9.72 8.39
C GLU A 84 7.39 8.67 9.48
N ALA A 85 6.69 8.76 10.62
CA ALA A 85 6.75 7.75 11.67
C ALA A 85 6.22 6.36 11.22
N ASP A 86 5.28 6.35 10.26
CA ASP A 86 4.66 5.13 9.74
C ASP A 86 5.38 4.56 8.51
N MET A 87 6.25 5.33 7.84
CA MET A 87 6.94 4.89 6.62
C MET A 87 7.99 3.82 6.93
N ILE A 88 8.12 2.83 6.04
CA ILE A 88 9.07 1.72 6.19
C ILE A 88 10.37 1.91 5.38
N GLY A 89 10.48 3.01 4.62
CA GLY A 89 11.69 3.42 3.91
C GLY A 89 11.79 2.93 2.47
N PHE A 90 10.76 2.27 1.96
CA PHE A 90 10.66 1.79 0.57
C PHE A 90 10.69 2.95 -0.45
N TRP A 91 10.29 4.16 -0.07
CA TRP A 91 10.33 5.32 -0.97
C TRP A 91 11.73 5.61 -1.50
N ARG A 92 12.78 5.27 -0.74
CA ARG A 92 14.17 5.45 -1.18
C ARG A 92 14.54 4.48 -2.29
N GLU A 93 13.98 3.27 -2.27
CA GLU A 93 14.20 2.26 -3.29
C GLU A 93 13.46 2.60 -4.59
N LEU A 94 12.24 3.15 -4.47
CA LEU A 94 11.45 3.61 -5.62
C LEU A 94 12.16 4.71 -6.44
N LEU A 95 13.06 5.48 -5.81
CA LEU A 95 13.82 6.55 -6.45
C LEU A 95 15.19 6.09 -6.97
N ARG A 96 15.58 4.83 -6.77
CA ARG A 96 16.86 4.33 -7.29
C ARG A 96 16.80 4.24 -8.82
N PRO A 97 17.82 4.75 -9.54
CA PRO A 97 17.96 4.50 -10.96
C PRO A 97 18.01 2.99 -11.23
N LYS A 98 17.31 2.53 -12.27
CA LYS A 98 17.38 1.13 -12.73
C LYS A 98 18.67 0.84 -13.47
#